data_AF-A0A377HFV3-F1
#
_entry.id   AF-A0A377HFV3-F1
#
_cell.length_a   1.000
_cell.length_b   1.000
_cell.length_c   1.000
_cell.angle_alpha   90.00
_cell.angle_beta   90.00
_cell.angle_gamma   90.00
#
_symmetry.space_group_name_H-M   'P 1'
#
loop_
_entity.id
_entity.type
_entity.pdbx_description
1 polymer ?
#
loop_
_entity_poly.entity_id
_entity_poly.type
_entity_poly.pdbx_seq_one_letter_code
_entity_poly.pdbx_strand_id
1 'polypeptide(L)'
;MRAVAGVLVLLATASLHAAPDDVLVPNYAREEGWQWYNPNAEEIQPEPAPEPTLQERLASMTPSEQKKVLQQATREALDTAILYPSAENFRRFMILQNFWTDRATDFTQTSKLARLKYPELDYNVKRSHYNGSVEARLTEERKVQNAVIRQVAQRYGLFFFYRGIMPSTT
;
A
#
# COMPACT_ATOMS: atom_id res chain seq x y z
N MET A 1 2.22 113.44 31.01
CA MET A 1 3.67 113.67 31.18
C MET A 1 4.38 112.32 31.33
N ARG A 2 5.40 112.10 30.48
CA ARG A 2 6.60 111.26 30.67
C ARG A 2 6.47 109.79 31.13
N ALA A 3 6.66 108.95 30.12
CA ALA A 3 7.24 107.62 30.02
C ALA A 3 8.06 106.99 31.18
N VAL A 4 7.76 105.70 31.42
CA VAL A 4 8.60 104.49 31.45
C VAL A 4 9.72 104.35 32.51
N ALA A 5 9.62 103.31 33.35
CA ALA A 5 10.55 102.16 33.44
C ALA A 5 10.45 101.47 34.81
N GLY A 6 10.29 100.15 34.85
CA GLY A 6 10.39 99.38 36.10
C GLY A 6 9.90 97.94 35.97
N VAL A 7 10.76 97.07 35.45
CA VAL A 7 10.62 95.60 35.47
C VAL A 7 10.97 95.09 36.86
N LEU A 8 10.17 94.20 37.46
CA LEU A 8 10.70 93.13 38.33
C LEU A 8 9.73 91.95 38.50
N VAL A 9 10.06 90.86 37.79
CA VAL A 9 10.06 89.44 38.18
C VAL A 9 8.82 88.88 38.89
N LEU A 10 7.95 88.23 38.11
CA LEU A 10 7.05 87.16 38.56
C LEU A 10 7.75 85.81 38.35
N LEU A 11 8.06 85.12 39.46
CA LEU A 11 8.42 83.69 39.48
C LEU A 11 7.21 82.87 39.05
N ALA A 12 7.14 82.51 37.77
CA ALA A 12 6.19 81.53 37.27
C ALA A 12 6.71 80.12 37.58
N THR A 13 6.04 79.46 38.50
CA THR A 13 6.17 78.04 38.79
C THR A 13 5.87 77.25 37.51
N ALA A 14 6.87 76.54 36.98
CA ALA A 14 6.66 75.58 35.91
C ALA A 14 5.91 74.38 36.47
N SER A 15 4.58 74.37 36.35
CA SER A 15 3.79 73.14 36.45
C SER A 15 4.07 72.31 35.20
N LEU A 16 5.07 71.43 35.30
CA LEU A 16 5.25 70.35 34.34
C LEU A 16 4.05 69.41 34.50
N HIS A 17 3.03 69.57 33.67
CA HIS A 17 2.01 68.54 33.49
C HIS A 17 2.71 67.33 32.91
N ALA A 18 3.01 66.34 33.76
CA ALA A 18 3.30 65.00 33.30
C ALA A 18 2.05 64.51 32.56
N ALA A 19 2.20 64.32 31.25
CA ALA A 19 1.23 63.58 30.46
C ALA A 19 1.03 62.20 31.13
N PRO A 20 -0.18 61.61 31.08
CA PRO A 20 -0.30 60.20 31.41
C PRO A 20 0.61 59.45 30.44
N ASP A 21 1.69 58.87 30.97
CA ASP A 21 2.36 57.79 30.28
C ASP A 21 1.31 56.68 30.18
N ASP A 22 0.59 56.64 29.07
CA ASP A 22 -0.05 55.42 28.59
C ASP A 22 1.09 54.43 28.39
N VAL A 23 1.44 53.75 29.48
CA VAL A 23 2.26 52.57 29.43
C VAL A 23 1.41 51.58 28.64
N LEU A 24 1.63 51.56 27.33
CA LEU A 24 1.27 50.47 26.47
C LEU A 24 2.06 49.27 27.00
N VAL A 25 1.56 48.65 28.07
CA VAL A 25 2.03 47.34 28.50
C VAL A 25 1.48 46.41 27.44
N PRO A 26 2.31 45.92 26.53
CA PRO A 26 1.80 44.98 25.56
C PRO A 26 1.48 43.69 26.33
N ASN A 27 0.32 43.10 26.05
CA ASN A 27 -0.22 41.94 26.76
C ASN A 27 0.69 40.70 26.79
N TYR A 28 1.88 40.73 26.19
CA TYR A 28 2.86 39.65 26.21
C TYR A 28 3.76 39.64 27.46
N ALA A 29 3.68 40.62 28.36
CA ALA A 29 4.52 40.69 29.55
C ALA A 29 3.79 40.31 30.86
N ARG A 30 2.69 39.55 30.79
CA ARG A 30 2.22 38.82 31.96
C ARG A 30 2.91 37.46 31.93
N GLU A 31 4.06 37.38 32.58
CA GLU A 31 4.72 36.09 32.82
C GLU A 31 3.76 35.22 33.63
N GLU A 32 3.05 34.33 32.94
CA GLU A 32 2.25 33.30 33.59
C GLU A 32 3.23 32.37 34.30
N GLY A 33 3.48 32.64 35.59
CA GLY A 33 4.32 31.79 36.43
C GLY A 33 3.72 30.38 36.60
N TRP A 34 4.31 29.60 37.51
CA TRP A 34 3.82 28.26 37.87
C TRP A 34 2.51 28.33 38.67
N GLN A 35 1.41 28.73 38.04
CA GLN A 35 0.06 28.69 38.59
C GLN A 35 -0.67 27.47 38.02
N TRP A 36 -0.96 26.49 38.87
CA TRP A 36 -1.67 25.27 38.45
C TRP A 36 -3.17 25.49 38.16
N TYR A 37 -3.69 26.69 38.42
CA TYR A 37 -5.09 27.02 38.21
C TYR A 37 -5.23 28.42 37.62
N ASN A 38 -5.69 28.49 36.37
CA ASN A 38 -6.06 29.72 35.71
C ASN A 38 -7.58 29.71 35.47
N PRO A 39 -8.38 30.51 36.21
CA PRO A 39 -9.83 30.55 36.07
C PRO A 39 -10.30 31.12 34.72
N ASN A 40 -9.38 31.69 33.92
CA ASN A 40 -9.63 32.16 32.55
C ASN A 40 -9.02 31.25 31.49
N ALA A 41 -8.49 30.08 31.85
CA ALA A 41 -8.07 29.10 30.85
C ALA A 41 -9.31 28.61 30.09
N GLU A 42 -9.37 28.90 28.79
CA GLU A 42 -10.35 28.27 27.92
C GLU A 42 -10.11 26.75 27.96
N GLU A 43 -11.18 25.98 28.20
CA GLU A 43 -11.13 24.53 28.06
C GLU A 43 -10.76 24.20 26.61
N ILE A 44 -9.50 23.82 26.39
CA ILE A 44 -9.04 23.33 25.09
C ILE A 44 -9.81 22.03 24.85
N GLN A 45 -10.86 22.11 24.03
CA GLN A 45 -11.54 20.92 23.54
C GLN A 45 -10.50 20.11 22.76
N PRO A 46 -10.27 18.83 23.11
CA PRO A 46 -9.32 18.02 22.37
C PRO A 46 -9.75 17.98 20.91
N GLU A 47 -8.85 18.41 20.03
CA GLU A 47 -9.10 18.39 18.58
C GLU A 47 -9.42 16.95 18.17
N PRO A 48 -10.50 16.71 17.39
CA PRO A 48 -10.85 15.37 16.95
C PRO A 48 -9.64 14.75 16.25
N ALA A 49 -9.33 13.50 16.61
CA ALA A 49 -8.21 12.79 16.04
C ALA A 49 -8.30 12.81 14.50
N PRO A 50 -7.18 13.01 13.78
CA PRO A 50 -7.19 13.08 12.33
C PRO A 50 -7.76 11.79 11.74
N GLU A 51 -8.62 11.92 10.73
CA GLU A 51 -9.17 10.76 10.03
C GLU A 51 -8.05 9.95 9.37
N PRO A 52 -8.09 8.61 9.44
CA PRO A 52 -7.07 7.78 8.83
C PRO A 52 -7.06 7.94 7.32
N THR A 53 -5.86 8.04 6.76
CA THR A 53 -5.62 8.14 5.31
C THR A 53 -6.14 6.90 4.58
N LEU A 54 -6.38 7.03 3.27
CA LEU A 54 -6.82 5.90 2.44
C LEU A 54 -5.84 4.72 2.52
N GLN A 55 -4.53 5.00 2.61
CA GLN A 55 -3.49 3.99 2.75
C GLN A 55 -3.60 3.24 4.08
N GLU A 56 -3.79 3.95 5.20
CA GLU A 56 -3.96 3.34 6.52
C GLU A 56 -5.25 2.52 6.60
N ARG A 57 -6.33 3.02 6.00
CA ARG A 57 -7.60 2.30 5.90
C ARG A 57 -7.48 1.04 5.05
N LEU A 58 -6.74 1.08 3.94
CA LEU A 58 -6.49 -0.11 3.13
C LEU A 58 -5.58 -1.11 3.87
N ALA A 59 -4.59 -0.62 4.61
CA ALA A 59 -3.66 -1.47 5.35
C ALA A 59 -4.33 -2.27 6.49
N SER A 60 -5.41 -1.75 7.07
CA SER A 60 -6.18 -2.44 8.10
C SER A 60 -7.20 -3.47 7.55
N MET A 61 -7.44 -3.46 6.23
CA MET A 61 -8.38 -4.37 5.57
C MET A 61 -7.72 -5.69 5.15
N THR A 62 -8.53 -6.74 5.00
CA THR A 62 -8.09 -7.99 4.37
C THR A 62 -7.75 -7.78 2.88
N PRO A 63 -6.91 -8.62 2.27
CA PRO A 63 -6.58 -8.50 0.84
C PRO A 63 -7.81 -8.51 -0.09
N SER A 64 -8.84 -9.29 0.26
CA SER A 64 -10.08 -9.35 -0.52
C SER A 64 -10.88 -8.05 -0.43
N GLU A 65 -10.93 -7.42 0.75
CA GLU A 65 -11.57 -6.12 0.93
C GLU A 65 -10.80 -5.01 0.21
N GLN A 66 -9.46 -4.99 0.33
CA GLN A 66 -8.61 -4.06 -0.41
C GLN A 66 -8.85 -4.16 -1.92
N LYS A 67 -8.86 -5.39 -2.45
CA LYS A 67 -9.15 -5.64 -3.87
C LYS A 67 -10.52 -5.10 -4.26
N LYS A 68 -11.56 -5.34 -3.44
CA LYS A 68 -12.92 -4.88 -3.72
C LYS A 68 -12.99 -3.35 -3.79
N VAL A 69 -12.35 -2.64 -2.85
CA VAL A 69 -12.30 -1.17 -2.84
C VAL A 69 -11.62 -0.64 -4.11
N LEU A 70 -10.46 -1.19 -4.47
CA LEU A 70 -9.73 -0.77 -5.67
C LEU A 70 -10.48 -1.07 -6.98
N GLN A 71 -11.17 -2.22 -7.04
CA GLN A 71 -11.99 -2.58 -8.20
C GLN A 71 -13.18 -1.61 -8.36
N GLN A 72 -13.83 -1.25 -7.25
CA GLN A 72 -14.91 -0.27 -7.26
C GLN A 72 -14.42 1.09 -7.74
N ALA A 73 -13.30 1.58 -7.21
CA ALA A 73 -12.71 2.85 -7.64
C ALA A 73 -12.32 2.85 -9.13
N THR A 74 -11.82 1.72 -9.63
CA THR A 74 -11.48 1.55 -11.06
C THR A 74 -12.72 1.62 -11.93
N ARG A 75 -13.80 0.95 -11.52
CA ARG A 75 -15.08 0.97 -12.22
C ARG A 75 -15.69 2.37 -12.25
N GLU A 76 -15.71 3.07 -11.12
CA GLU A 76 -16.20 4.45 -11.06
C GLU A 76 -15.39 5.39 -11.95
N ALA A 77 -14.05 5.25 -11.98
CA ALA A 77 -13.21 6.04 -12.87
C ALA A 77 -13.49 5.73 -14.35
N LEU A 78 -13.73 4.46 -14.70
CA LEU A 78 -14.11 4.05 -16.05
C LEU A 78 -15.47 4.64 -16.45
N ASP A 79 -16.49 4.44 -15.61
CA ASP A 79 -17.84 4.94 -15.85
C ASP A 79 -17.83 6.48 -15.99
N THR A 80 -17.05 7.17 -15.15
CA THR A 80 -16.86 8.63 -15.24
C THR A 80 -16.19 9.04 -16.55
N ALA A 81 -15.16 8.32 -17.00
CA ALA A 81 -14.48 8.62 -18.26
C ALA A 81 -15.37 8.39 -19.48
N ILE A 82 -16.27 7.41 -19.42
CA ILE A 82 -17.25 7.12 -20.49
C ILE A 82 -18.36 8.17 -20.52
N LEU A 83 -18.98 8.45 -19.37
CA LEU A 83 -20.12 9.37 -19.28
C LEU A 83 -19.71 10.84 -19.44
N TYR A 84 -18.51 11.19 -18.97
CA TYR A 84 -17.97 12.55 -19.01
C TYR A 84 -16.56 12.56 -19.62
N PRO A 85 -16.45 12.46 -20.96
CA PRO A 85 -15.16 12.37 -21.64
C PRO A 85 -14.27 13.60 -21.41
N SER A 86 -13.10 13.40 -20.82
CA SER A 86 -12.05 14.41 -20.69
C SER A 86 -10.68 13.75 -20.54
N ALA A 87 -9.60 14.48 -20.85
CA ALA A 87 -8.24 13.98 -20.68
C ALA A 87 -7.93 13.60 -19.23
N GLU A 88 -8.42 14.38 -18.26
CA GLU A 88 -8.19 14.12 -16.84
C GLU A 88 -8.97 12.89 -16.34
N ASN A 89 -10.23 12.72 -16.75
CA ASN A 89 -11.03 11.55 -16.37
C ASN A 89 -10.43 10.26 -16.97
N PHE A 90 -10.01 10.31 -18.24
CA PHE A 90 -9.34 9.19 -18.88
C PHE A 90 -8.00 8.87 -18.21
N ARG A 91 -7.19 9.89 -17.88
CA ARG A 91 -5.94 9.73 -17.12
C ARG A 91 -6.18 9.03 -15.80
N ARG A 92 -7.20 9.44 -15.02
CA ARG A 92 -7.53 8.82 -13.74
C ARG A 92 -7.85 7.34 -13.87
N PHE A 93 -8.66 6.97 -14.87
CA PHE A 93 -8.91 5.56 -15.19
C PHE A 93 -7.62 4.83 -15.57
N MET A 94 -6.80 5.41 -16.45
CA MET A 94 -5.56 4.79 -16.92
C MET A 94 -4.54 4.55 -15.80
N ILE A 95 -4.46 5.42 -14.80
CA ILE A 95 -3.61 5.20 -13.61
C ILE A 95 -4.04 3.93 -12.88
N LEU A 96 -5.34 3.76 -12.65
CA LEU A 96 -5.88 2.56 -11.97
C LEU A 96 -5.75 1.30 -12.83
N GLN A 97 -5.94 1.43 -14.14
CA GLN A 97 -5.72 0.34 -15.09
C GLN A 97 -4.26 -0.13 -15.08
N ASN A 98 -3.31 0.80 -15.11
CA ASN A 98 -1.88 0.50 -15.05
C ASN A 98 -1.49 -0.18 -13.73
N PHE A 99 -2.05 0.27 -12.61
CA PHE A 99 -1.87 -0.41 -11.32
C PHE A 99 -2.20 -1.90 -11.39
N TRP A 100 -3.32 -2.29 -12.03
CA TRP A 100 -3.67 -3.71 -12.17
C TRP A 100 -2.72 -4.46 -13.11
N THR A 101 -2.27 -3.82 -14.18
CA THR A 101 -1.25 -4.37 -15.08
C THR A 101 0.06 -4.65 -14.35
N ASP A 102 0.50 -3.73 -13.49
CA ASP A 102 1.70 -3.89 -12.67
C ASP A 102 1.54 -5.05 -11.69
N ARG A 103 0.39 -5.14 -10.99
CA ARG A 103 0.09 -6.27 -10.09
C ARG A 103 0.02 -7.61 -10.80
N ALA A 104 -0.48 -7.65 -12.04
CA ALA A 104 -0.47 -8.87 -12.85
C ALA A 104 0.96 -9.28 -13.25
N THR A 105 1.83 -8.30 -13.50
CA THR A 105 3.25 -8.52 -13.78
C THR A 105 3.96 -9.11 -12.57
N ASP A 106 3.79 -8.51 -11.38
CA ASP A 106 4.32 -9.01 -10.12
C ASP A 106 3.85 -10.45 -9.84
N PHE A 107 2.56 -10.71 -10.04
CA PHE A 107 1.98 -12.04 -9.86
C PHE A 107 2.62 -13.07 -10.80
N THR A 108 2.89 -12.70 -12.04
CA THR A 108 3.54 -13.58 -13.01
C THR A 108 4.97 -13.91 -12.60
N GLN A 109 5.72 -12.91 -12.14
CA GLN A 109 7.10 -13.10 -11.68
C GLN A 109 7.16 -13.98 -10.42
N THR A 110 6.34 -13.67 -9.41
CA THR A 110 6.24 -14.46 -8.18
C THR A 110 5.79 -15.89 -8.45
N SER A 111 4.86 -16.10 -9.38
CA SER A 111 4.45 -17.44 -9.81
C SER A 111 5.57 -18.25 -10.45
N LYS A 112 6.45 -17.61 -11.24
CA LYS A 112 7.64 -18.28 -11.80
C LYS A 112 8.59 -18.72 -10.68
N LEU A 113 8.88 -17.83 -9.73
CA LEU A 113 9.73 -18.14 -8.58
C LEU A 113 9.11 -19.25 -7.70
N ALA A 114 7.79 -19.23 -7.50
CA ALA A 114 7.08 -20.25 -6.75
C ALA A 114 7.25 -21.64 -7.38
N ARG A 115 7.17 -21.76 -8.71
CA ARG A 115 7.40 -23.05 -9.40
C ARG A 115 8.83 -23.56 -9.27
N LEU A 116 9.82 -22.66 -9.17
CA LEU A 116 11.22 -23.05 -8.92
C LEU A 116 11.42 -23.55 -7.48
N LYS A 117 10.73 -22.93 -6.52
CA LYS A 117 10.82 -23.30 -5.10
C LYS A 117 9.99 -24.53 -4.73
N TYR A 118 8.84 -24.70 -5.38
CA TYR A 118 7.85 -25.75 -5.11
C TYR A 118 7.62 -26.57 -6.40
N PRO A 119 8.49 -27.56 -6.67
CA PRO A 119 8.45 -28.35 -7.92
C PRO A 119 7.15 -29.14 -8.09
N GLU A 120 6.40 -29.42 -7.02
CA GLU A 120 5.08 -30.05 -7.06
C GLU A 120 4.01 -29.22 -7.78
N LEU A 121 4.24 -27.91 -7.95
CA LEU A 121 3.38 -27.00 -8.71
C LEU A 121 3.62 -27.10 -10.22
N ASP A 122 4.74 -27.66 -10.68
CA ASP A 122 5.01 -27.86 -12.10
C ASP A 122 4.37 -29.16 -12.60
N TYR A 123 3.31 -29.01 -13.39
CA TYR A 123 2.60 -30.13 -14.00
C TYR A 123 3.50 -30.98 -14.91
N ASN A 124 4.54 -30.39 -15.53
CA ASN A 124 5.46 -31.13 -16.40
C ASN A 124 6.29 -32.17 -15.63
N VAL A 125 6.51 -31.98 -14.32
CA VAL A 125 7.21 -32.97 -13.48
C VAL A 125 6.39 -34.26 -13.37
N LYS A 126 5.06 -34.17 -13.34
CA LYS A 126 4.16 -35.33 -13.23
C LYS A 126 3.79 -35.94 -14.58
N ARG A 127 3.58 -35.11 -15.59
CA ARG A 127 3.20 -35.52 -16.96
C ARG A 127 3.89 -34.64 -17.99
N SER A 128 5.17 -34.91 -18.20
CA SER A 128 5.91 -34.25 -19.26
C SER A 128 5.35 -34.68 -20.62
N HIS A 129 4.91 -33.69 -21.42
CA HIS A 129 4.55 -33.87 -22.82
C HIS A 129 5.80 -33.86 -23.73
N TYR A 130 7.00 -33.68 -23.16
CA TYR A 130 8.25 -33.66 -23.90
C TYR A 130 8.71 -35.10 -24.20
N ASN A 131 8.77 -35.46 -25.47
CA ASN A 131 9.22 -36.78 -25.94
C ASN A 131 10.59 -37.18 -25.37
N GLY A 132 11.48 -36.21 -25.08
CA GLY A 132 12.80 -36.47 -24.49
C GLY A 132 12.79 -37.05 -23.07
N SER A 133 11.68 -36.92 -22.34
CA SER A 133 11.51 -37.48 -20.99
C SER A 133 10.88 -38.88 -20.98
N VAL A 134 10.43 -39.36 -22.15
CA VAL A 134 9.75 -40.66 -22.28
C VAL A 134 10.68 -41.80 -21.88
N GLU A 135 11.95 -41.78 -22.30
CA GLU A 135 12.92 -42.81 -21.95
C GLU A 135 13.19 -42.89 -20.44
N ALA A 136 13.33 -41.73 -19.78
CA ALA A 136 13.52 -41.68 -18.33
C ALA A 136 12.30 -42.25 -17.59
N ARG A 137 11.08 -41.88 -18.03
CA ARG A 137 9.84 -42.42 -17.47
C ARG A 137 9.70 -43.93 -17.70
N LEU A 138 9.92 -44.41 -18.94
CA LEU A 138 9.86 -45.83 -19.27
C LEU A 138 10.91 -46.65 -18.51
N THR A 139 12.05 -46.05 -18.18
CA THR A 139 13.10 -46.68 -17.37
C THR A 139 12.64 -46.87 -15.93
N GLU A 140 12.06 -45.83 -15.31
CA GLU A 140 11.50 -45.94 -13.95
C GLU A 140 10.31 -46.90 -13.89
N GLU A 141 9.39 -46.82 -14.87
CA GLU A 141 8.28 -47.77 -15.00
C GLU A 141 8.79 -49.22 -15.13
N ARG A 142 9.83 -49.46 -15.94
CA ARG A 142 10.48 -50.79 -16.03
C ARG A 142 11.11 -51.23 -14.73
N LYS A 143 11.74 -50.34 -13.96
CA LYS A 143 12.33 -50.68 -12.65
C LYS A 143 11.24 -51.15 -11.67
N VAL A 144 10.14 -50.42 -11.59
CA VAL A 144 8.98 -50.78 -10.76
C VAL A 144 8.37 -52.10 -11.22
N GLN A 145 8.11 -52.27 -12.52
CA GLN A 145 7.60 -53.52 -13.09
C GLN A 145 8.52 -54.70 -12.77
N ASN A 146 9.83 -54.56 -12.96
CA ASN A 146 10.80 -55.62 -12.67
C ASN A 146 10.86 -55.96 -11.18
N ALA A 147 10.71 -54.99 -10.29
CA ALA A 147 10.63 -55.24 -8.85
C ALA A 147 9.39 -56.08 -8.51
N VAL A 148 8.22 -55.71 -9.06
CA VAL A 148 6.96 -56.45 -8.86
C VAL A 148 7.04 -57.86 -9.45
N ILE A 149 7.53 -58.01 -10.67
CA ILE A 149 7.70 -59.31 -11.32
C ILE A 149 8.59 -60.23 -10.48
N ARG A 150 9.73 -59.72 -9.97
CA ARG A 150 10.62 -60.49 -9.09
C ARG A 150 9.91 -60.95 -7.83
N GLN A 151 9.12 -60.07 -7.20
CA GLN A 151 8.38 -60.41 -5.99
C GLN A 151 7.30 -61.47 -6.25
N VAL A 152 6.59 -61.38 -7.38
CA VAL A 152 5.54 -62.35 -7.75
C VAL A 152 6.14 -63.70 -8.14
N ALA A 153 7.25 -63.69 -8.89
CA ALA A 153 7.92 -64.90 -9.37
C ALA A 153 8.48 -65.79 -8.24
N GLN A 154 8.77 -65.22 -7.07
CA GLN A 154 9.16 -65.99 -5.88
C GLN A 154 8.04 -66.89 -5.35
N ARG A 155 6.78 -66.58 -5.66
CA ARG A 155 5.59 -67.24 -5.08
C ARG A 155 4.74 -67.98 -6.11
N TYR A 156 4.79 -67.55 -7.37
CA TYR A 156 3.93 -68.05 -8.44
C TYR A 156 4.74 -68.30 -9.72
N GLY A 157 4.34 -69.30 -10.50
CA GLY A 157 4.87 -69.49 -11.86
C GLY A 157 4.26 -68.47 -12.83
N LEU A 158 5.09 -67.73 -13.56
CA LEU A 158 4.64 -66.82 -14.62
C LEU A 158 4.64 -67.55 -15.97
N PHE A 159 3.51 -67.49 -16.68
CA PHE A 159 3.39 -67.95 -18.06
C PHE A 159 3.17 -66.74 -18.99
N PHE A 160 3.95 -66.64 -20.07
CA PHE A 160 3.86 -65.53 -21.02
C PHE A 160 3.29 -66.03 -22.35
N PHE A 161 2.24 -65.38 -22.84
CA PHE A 161 1.64 -65.68 -24.13
C PHE A 161 1.86 -64.50 -25.06
N TYR A 162 2.61 -64.72 -26.15
CA TYR A 162 2.94 -63.70 -27.14
C TYR A 162 2.28 -64.01 -28.49
N ARG A 163 1.73 -62.97 -29.14
CA ARG A 163 1.16 -63.06 -30.49
C ARG A 163 2.00 -62.19 -31.43
N GLY A 164 2.80 -62.82 -32.29
CA GLY A 164 3.61 -62.13 -33.30
C GLY A 164 2.73 -61.51 -34.40
N ILE A 165 3.01 -60.26 -34.74
CA ILE A 165 2.39 -59.57 -35.88
C ILE A 165 3.27 -59.89 -37.09
N MET A 166 2.77 -60.65 -38.07
CA MET A 166 3.44 -60.82 -39.36
C MET A 166 3.50 -59.46 -40.08
N PRO A 167 4.65 -59.05 -40.65
CA PRO A 167 4.70 -57.86 -41.49
C PRO A 167 3.94 -58.16 -42.80
N SER A 168 2.93 -57.35 -43.12
CA SER A 168 2.25 -57.45 -44.41
C SER A 168 3.19 -56.98 -45.51
N THR A 169 3.63 -57.91 -46.35
CA THR A 169 4.30 -57.60 -47.62
C THR A 169 3.28 -56.97 -48.57
N THR A 170 3.40 -55.68 -48.85
CA THR A 170 2.85 -55.03 -50.05
C THR A 170 3.74 -53.87 -50.43
#